data_AF-A0A7W0D4W7-F1
#
_entry.id   AF-A0A7W0D4W7-F1
#
_cell.length_a   1.000
_cell.length_b   1.000
_cell.length_c   1.000
_cell.angle_alpha   90.00
_cell.angle_beta   90.00
_cell.angle_gamma   90.00
#
_symmetry.space_group_name_H-M   'P 1'
#
loop_
_entity.id
_entity.type
_entity.pdbx_description
1 polymer ?
#
loop_
_entity_poly.entity_id
_entity_poly.type
_entity_poly.pdbx_seq_one_letter_code
_entity_poly.pdbx_strand_id
1 'polypeptide(L)'
;MDPFLELKQRDPSAGYKSVGITVITAALGIINWFELRSLLLVLLTFFGVKRSSWQGIDNLSFLFMGVVWLAYVFYCQYYLKKKAEAKQVLQASAMLLAIQLGILFVCNFLSHVLLSVPFETYMLLFLIIEGVLTVILGWFARRAARKRVLQ
;
A
#
# COMPACT_ATOMS: atom_id res chain seq x y z
N MET A 1 15.56 -36.96 -5.75
CA MET A 1 15.35 -36.00 -4.65
C MET A 1 13.86 -35.80 -4.52
N ASP A 2 13.25 -36.23 -3.42
CA ASP A 2 11.80 -36.12 -3.25
C ASP A 2 11.41 -34.65 -3.03
N PRO A 3 10.57 -34.06 -3.89
CA PRO A 3 10.17 -32.64 -3.81
C PRO A 3 9.41 -32.31 -2.51
N PHE A 4 8.89 -33.33 -1.82
CA PHE A 4 8.20 -33.21 -0.54
C PHE A 4 9.15 -33.01 0.65
N LEU A 5 10.42 -33.43 0.54
CA LEU A 5 11.42 -33.21 1.60
C LEU A 5 11.98 -31.78 1.57
N GLU A 6 12.10 -31.15 0.40
CA GLU A 6 12.50 -29.74 0.28
C GLU A 6 11.43 -28.77 0.81
N LEU A 7 10.14 -29.11 0.64
CA LEU A 7 9.03 -28.33 1.19
C LEU A 7 9.00 -28.32 2.73
N LYS A 8 9.47 -29.39 3.38
CA LYS A 8 9.50 -29.52 4.85
C LYS A 8 10.68 -28.79 5.50
N GLN A 9 11.76 -28.55 4.74
CA GLN A 9 12.92 -27.76 5.19
C GLN A 9 12.78 -26.24 4.96
N ARG A 10 11.68 -25.79 4.34
CA ARG A 10 11.32 -24.37 4.28
C ARG A 10 10.88 -23.91 5.67
N ASP A 11 11.86 -23.38 6.40
CA ASP A 11 11.78 -22.65 7.66
C ASP A 11 10.36 -22.14 7.97
N PRO A 12 9.53 -22.87 8.74
CA PRO A 12 8.12 -22.51 8.99
C PRO A 12 8.01 -21.12 9.64
N SER A 13 9.06 -20.70 10.35
CA SER A 13 9.20 -19.38 10.96
C SER A 13 9.17 -18.24 9.93
N ALA A 14 9.68 -18.44 8.72
CA ALA A 14 9.67 -17.46 7.65
C ALA A 14 8.27 -17.31 7.02
N GLY A 15 7.51 -18.41 6.97
CA GLY A 15 6.10 -18.41 6.57
C GLY A 15 5.24 -17.55 7.49
N TYR A 16 5.31 -17.78 8.81
CA TYR A 16 4.53 -16.99 9.77
C TYR A 16 4.87 -15.50 9.76
N LYS A 17 6.17 -15.14 9.64
CA LYS A 17 6.59 -13.73 9.50
C LYS A 17 6.03 -13.07 8.25
N SER A 18 6.00 -13.79 7.12
CA SER A 18 5.42 -13.27 5.87
C SER A 18 3.91 -13.04 5.96
N VAL A 19 3.19 -13.95 6.64
CA VAL A 19 1.74 -13.81 6.86
C VAL A 19 1.44 -12.63 7.77
N GLY A 20 2.17 -12.49 8.89
CA GLY A 20 1.97 -11.37 9.81
C GLY A 20 2.18 -10.00 9.15
N ILE A 21 3.21 -9.86 8.33
CA ILE A 21 3.45 -8.63 7.55
C ILE A 21 2.35 -8.42 6.52
N THR A 22 1.90 -9.48 5.84
CA THR A 22 0.80 -9.40 4.88
C THR A 22 -0.48 -8.88 5.53
N VAL A 23 -0.79 -9.32 6.77
CA VAL A 23 -1.95 -8.83 7.53
C VAL A 23 -1.83 -7.34 7.84
N ILE A 24 -0.66 -6.88 8.28
CA ILE A 24 -0.43 -5.45 8.56
C ILE A 24 -0.57 -4.62 7.27
N THR A 25 0.05 -5.07 6.19
CA THR A 25 -0.04 -4.41 4.88
C THR A 25 -1.48 -4.45 4.34
N ALA A 26 -2.23 -5.53 4.56
CA ALA A 26 -3.64 -5.62 4.17
C ALA A 26 -4.51 -4.61 4.94
N ALA A 27 -4.29 -4.48 6.25
CA ALA A 27 -4.97 -3.51 7.10
C ALA A 27 -4.69 -2.06 6.68
N LEU A 28 -3.42 -1.73 6.38
CA LEU A 28 -3.06 -0.44 5.77
C LEU A 28 -3.70 -0.23 4.40
N GLY A 29 -3.89 -1.30 3.63
CA GLY A 29 -4.62 -1.27 2.36
C GLY A 29 -6.08 -0.86 2.53
N ILE A 30 -6.73 -1.24 3.64
CA ILE A 30 -8.10 -0.82 3.97
C ILE A 30 -8.13 0.68 4.30
N ILE A 31 -7.14 1.20 5.04
CA ILE A 31 -7.04 2.64 5.32
C ILE A 31 -6.89 3.42 4.01
N ASN A 32 -6.00 2.97 3.13
CA ASN A 32 -5.84 3.53 1.78
C ASN A 32 -7.14 3.51 0.98
N TRP A 33 -7.93 2.45 1.11
CA TRP A 33 -9.23 2.36 0.44
C TRP A 33 -10.15 3.51 0.88
N PHE A 34 -10.29 3.76 2.19
CA PHE A 34 -11.13 4.85 2.69
C PHE A 34 -10.67 6.22 2.17
N GLU A 35 -9.37 6.49 2.16
CA GLU A 35 -8.81 7.74 1.63
C GLU A 35 -9.06 7.90 0.12
N LEU A 36 -8.90 6.82 -0.66
CA LEU A 36 -9.08 6.86 -2.10
C LEU A 36 -10.57 7.01 -2.47
N ARG A 37 -11.48 6.46 -1.66
CA ARG A 37 -12.93 6.71 -1.76
C ARG A 37 -13.25 8.17 -1.44
N SER A 38 -12.65 8.73 -0.40
CA SER A 38 -12.80 10.15 -0.04
C SER A 38 -12.36 11.06 -1.20
N LEU A 39 -11.17 10.81 -1.77
CA LEU A 39 -10.66 11.51 -2.95
C LEU A 39 -11.63 11.40 -4.15
N LEU A 40 -12.21 10.23 -4.37
CA LEU A 40 -13.15 10.02 -5.48
C LEU A 40 -14.41 10.87 -5.31
N LEU A 41 -14.97 10.98 -4.11
CA LEU A 41 -16.10 11.86 -3.82
C LEU A 41 -15.74 13.34 -4.01
N VAL A 42 -14.53 13.73 -3.63
CA VAL A 42 -13.99 15.06 -3.88
C VAL A 42 -13.88 15.35 -5.37
N LEU A 43 -13.36 14.41 -6.16
CA LEU A 43 -13.26 14.53 -7.62
C LEU A 43 -14.64 14.68 -8.26
N LEU A 44 -15.63 13.87 -7.85
CA LEU A 44 -17.00 13.97 -8.35
C LEU A 44 -17.62 15.34 -8.05
N THR A 45 -17.30 15.91 -6.89
CA THR A 45 -17.72 17.26 -6.50
C THR A 45 -17.05 18.32 -7.37
N PHE A 46 -15.73 18.23 -7.57
CA PHE A 46 -14.96 19.17 -8.39
C PHE A 46 -15.40 19.18 -9.86
N PHE A 47 -15.69 18.02 -10.44
CA PHE A 47 -16.19 17.90 -11.82
C PHE A 47 -17.69 18.22 -11.96
N GLY A 48 -18.39 18.59 -10.88
CA GLY A 48 -19.80 18.97 -10.93
C GLY A 48 -20.74 17.84 -11.34
N VAL A 49 -20.37 16.58 -11.07
CA VAL A 49 -21.17 15.41 -11.44
C VAL A 49 -22.51 15.45 -10.71
N LYS A 50 -23.60 15.12 -11.41
CA LYS A 50 -24.95 15.08 -10.83
C LYS A 50 -25.00 14.19 -9.59
N ARG A 51 -25.56 14.72 -8.50
CA ARG A 51 -25.69 14.04 -7.19
C ARG A 51 -26.43 12.70 -7.28
N SER A 52 -27.36 12.56 -8.22
CA SER A 52 -28.08 11.30 -8.47
C SER A 52 -27.16 10.15 -8.91
N SER A 53 -26.03 10.47 -9.56
CA SER A 53 -25.07 9.47 -10.03
C SER A 53 -24.00 9.13 -8.98
N TRP A 54 -23.89 9.91 -7.90
CA TRP A 54 -22.84 9.73 -6.89
C TRP A 54 -22.92 8.36 -6.23
N GLN A 55 -24.13 7.92 -5.85
CA GLN A 55 -24.32 6.63 -5.19
C GLN A 55 -23.97 5.46 -6.11
N GLY A 56 -24.26 5.57 -7.41
CA GLY A 56 -23.89 4.56 -8.40
C GLY A 56 -22.38 4.45 -8.58
N ILE A 57 -21.69 5.59 -8.71
CA ILE A 57 -20.23 5.64 -8.88
C ILE A 57 -19.51 5.20 -7.59
N ASP A 58 -20.02 5.59 -6.42
CA ASP A 58 -19.47 5.18 -5.14
C ASP A 58 -19.58 3.65 -4.94
N ASN A 59 -20.73 3.05 -5.21
CA ASN A 59 -20.89 1.60 -5.13
C ASN A 59 -20.02 0.83 -6.13
N LEU A 60 -19.90 1.35 -7.36
CA LEU A 60 -19.08 0.73 -8.40
C LEU A 60 -17.59 0.85 -8.06
N SER A 61 -17.15 2.02 -7.61
CA SER A 61 -15.75 2.23 -7.18
C SER A 61 -15.41 1.39 -5.94
N PHE A 62 -16.34 1.23 -5.00
CA PHE A 62 -16.19 0.32 -3.86
C PHE A 62 -15.98 -1.13 -4.32
N LEU A 63 -16.78 -1.64 -5.26
CA LEU A 63 -16.62 -2.98 -5.80
C LEU A 63 -15.25 -3.16 -6.46
N PHE A 64 -14.86 -2.22 -7.34
CA PHE A 64 -13.57 -2.28 -8.04
C PHE A 64 -12.38 -2.20 -7.09
N MET A 65 -12.43 -1.30 -6.10
CA MET A 65 -11.40 -1.21 -5.05
C MET A 65 -11.29 -2.50 -4.26
N GLY A 66 -12.40 -3.18 -3.97
CA GLY A 66 -12.39 -4.48 -3.29
C GLY A 66 -11.69 -5.57 -4.08
N VAL A 67 -11.95 -5.64 -5.39
CA VAL A 67 -11.25 -6.59 -6.27
C VAL A 67 -9.75 -6.27 -6.33
N VAL A 68 -9.40 -4.99 -6.50
CA VAL A 68 -7.99 -4.55 -6.53
C VAL A 68 -7.29 -4.81 -5.20
N TRP A 69 -7.96 -4.58 -4.07
CA TRP A 69 -7.43 -4.83 -2.73
C TRP A 69 -7.19 -6.32 -2.51
N LEU A 70 -8.14 -7.20 -2.86
CA LEU A 70 -7.94 -8.65 -2.78
C LEU A 70 -6.75 -9.10 -3.65
N ALA A 71 -6.69 -8.65 -4.90
CA ALA A 71 -5.57 -8.94 -5.79
C ALA A 71 -4.24 -8.46 -5.20
N TYR A 72 -4.23 -7.29 -4.57
CA TYR A 72 -3.06 -6.75 -3.87
C TYR A 72 -2.66 -7.61 -2.66
N VAL A 73 -3.61 -8.07 -1.83
CA VAL A 73 -3.32 -8.96 -0.69
C VAL A 73 -2.68 -10.27 -1.17
N PHE A 74 -3.23 -10.88 -2.22
CA PHE A 74 -2.64 -12.10 -2.81
C PHE A 74 -1.24 -11.82 -3.38
N TYR A 75 -1.06 -10.68 -4.07
CA TYR A 75 0.24 -10.26 -4.57
C TYR A 75 1.25 -10.07 -3.44
N CYS A 76 0.87 -9.41 -2.34
CA CYS A 76 1.71 -9.22 -1.17
C CYS A 76 2.14 -10.55 -0.57
N GLN A 77 1.21 -11.49 -0.38
CA GLN A 77 1.52 -12.81 0.16
C GLN A 77 2.49 -13.57 -0.76
N TYR A 78 2.24 -13.58 -2.07
CA TYR A 78 3.12 -14.22 -3.05
C TYR A 78 4.52 -13.58 -3.05
N TYR A 79 4.59 -12.25 -3.10
CA TYR A 79 5.84 -11.49 -3.14
C TYR A 79 6.65 -11.65 -1.86
N LEU A 80 5.99 -11.56 -0.69
CA LEU A 80 6.64 -11.74 0.61
C LEU A 80 7.10 -13.19 0.82
N LYS A 81 6.34 -14.19 0.37
CA LYS A 81 6.76 -15.60 0.43
C LYS A 81 8.01 -15.85 -0.42
N LYS A 82 8.03 -15.36 -1.67
CA LYS A 82 9.20 -15.45 -2.56
C LYS A 82 10.42 -14.73 -1.98
N LYS A 83 10.22 -13.60 -1.30
CA LYS A 83 11.30 -12.83 -0.66
C LYS A 83 11.69 -13.37 0.72
N ALA A 84 10.85 -14.15 1.38
CA ALA A 84 11.16 -14.84 2.62
C ALA A 84 12.17 -15.95 2.43
N GLU A 85 12.04 -16.71 1.34
CA GLU A 85 13.01 -17.73 0.93
C GLU A 85 14.40 -17.13 0.67
N ALA A 86 14.45 -15.88 0.20
CA ALA A 86 15.70 -15.13 0.00
C ALA A 86 16.22 -14.40 1.26
N LYS A 87 15.59 -14.58 2.44
CA LYS A 87 15.84 -13.81 3.68
C LYS A 87 15.72 -12.28 3.51
N GLN A 88 14.87 -11.84 2.58
CA GLN A 88 14.67 -10.42 2.18
C GLN A 88 13.32 -9.85 2.64
N VAL A 89 12.65 -10.47 3.62
CA VAL A 89 11.28 -10.10 4.06
C VAL A 89 11.19 -8.62 4.47
N LEU A 90 12.16 -8.13 5.26
CA LEU A 90 12.14 -6.77 5.79
C LEU A 90 12.24 -5.69 4.69
N GLN A 91 13.02 -5.98 3.65
CA GLN A 91 13.17 -5.06 2.53
C GLN A 91 11.94 -5.05 1.63
N ALA A 92 11.38 -6.24 1.38
CA ALA A 92 10.15 -6.39 0.63
C ALA A 92 8.97 -5.71 1.34
N SER A 93 8.88 -5.83 2.67
CA SER A 93 7.87 -5.15 3.47
C SER A 93 8.06 -3.63 3.48
N ALA A 94 9.29 -3.14 3.62
CA ALA A 94 9.59 -1.70 3.52
C ALA A 94 9.19 -1.11 2.16
N MET A 95 9.39 -1.87 1.07
CA MET A 95 8.98 -1.45 -0.27
C MET A 95 7.46 -1.40 -0.42
N LEU A 96 6.73 -2.42 0.08
CA LEU A 96 5.27 -2.43 0.07
C LEU A 96 4.68 -1.29 0.90
N LEU A 97 5.24 -1.04 2.09
CA LEU A 97 4.86 0.08 2.95
C LEU A 97 5.12 1.44 2.29
N ALA A 98 6.28 1.61 1.65
CA ALA A 98 6.59 2.85 0.93
C ALA A 98 5.58 3.10 -0.21
N ILE A 99 5.16 2.07 -0.94
CA ILE A 99 4.13 2.22 -1.98
C ILE A 99 2.79 2.61 -1.35
N GLN A 100 2.39 1.97 -0.26
CA GLN A 100 1.12 2.29 0.41
C GLN A 100 1.10 3.73 0.95
N LEU A 101 2.17 4.15 1.63
CA LEU A 101 2.29 5.53 2.13
C LEU A 101 2.38 6.54 0.99
N GLY A 102 3.02 6.19 -0.13
CA GLY A 102 3.06 7.05 -1.31
C GLY A 102 1.68 7.24 -1.95
N ILE A 103 0.86 6.19 -2.02
CA ILE A 103 -0.52 6.30 -2.48
C ILE A 103 -1.33 7.19 -1.52
N LEU A 104 -1.17 6.99 -0.22
CA LEU A 104 -1.87 7.78 0.81
C LEU A 104 -1.51 9.26 0.73
N PHE A 105 -0.21 9.57 0.64
CA PHE A 105 0.33 10.91 0.44
C PHE A 105 -0.26 11.57 -0.81
N VAL A 106 -0.27 10.88 -1.95
CA VAL A 106 -0.83 11.42 -3.20
C VAL A 106 -2.33 11.66 -3.05
N CYS A 107 -3.08 10.74 -2.45
CA CYS A 107 -4.52 10.92 -2.27
C CYS A 107 -4.84 12.13 -1.39
N ASN A 108 -4.13 12.26 -0.27
CA ASN A 108 -4.33 13.35 0.68
C ASN A 108 -3.91 14.69 0.07
N PHE A 109 -2.75 14.74 -0.60
CA PHE A 109 -2.27 15.92 -1.31
C PHE A 109 -3.25 16.37 -2.41
N LEU A 110 -3.70 15.44 -3.26
CA LEU A 110 -4.61 15.77 -4.37
C LEU A 110 -5.96 16.29 -3.84
N SER A 111 -6.50 15.67 -2.78
CA SER A 111 -7.77 16.08 -2.17
C SER A 111 -7.71 17.52 -1.67
N HIS A 112 -6.61 17.91 -1.02
CA HIS A 112 -6.41 19.28 -0.52
C HIS A 112 -6.22 20.29 -1.64
N VAL A 113 -5.42 19.97 -2.65
CA VAL A 113 -5.20 20.84 -3.82
C VAL A 113 -6.52 21.07 -4.57
N LEU A 114 -7.33 20.02 -4.74
CA LEU A 114 -8.62 20.11 -5.46
C LEU A 114 -9.69 20.89 -4.69
N LEU A 115 -9.77 20.73 -3.37
CA LEU A 115 -10.76 21.44 -2.55
C LEU A 115 -10.33 22.87 -2.18
N SER A 116 -9.08 23.26 -2.43
CA SER A 116 -8.52 24.56 -2.01
C SER A 116 -8.74 24.86 -0.52
N VAL A 117 -8.78 23.82 0.31
CA VAL A 117 -8.99 23.92 1.75
C VAL A 117 -7.69 24.39 2.39
N PRO A 118 -7.71 25.39 3.29
CA PRO A 118 -6.51 25.82 3.99
C PRO A 118 -5.90 24.64 4.75
N PHE A 119 -4.58 24.46 4.61
CA PHE A 119 -3.85 23.44 5.36
C PHE A 119 -3.88 23.78 6.84
N GLU A 120 -4.68 23.04 7.61
CA GLU A 120 -4.58 23.02 9.07
C GLU A 120 -3.20 22.51 9.48
N THR A 121 -2.57 23.14 10.48
CA THR A 121 -1.17 22.86 10.89
C THR A 121 -0.93 21.37 11.19
N TYR A 122 -1.92 20.70 11.76
CA TYR A 122 -1.85 19.26 12.08
C TYR A 122 -1.87 18.39 10.83
N MET A 123 -2.68 18.74 9.82
CA MET A 123 -2.76 17.99 8.56
C MET A 123 -1.49 18.17 7.72
N LEU A 124 -0.90 19.38 7.73
CA LEU A 124 0.39 19.64 7.09
C LEU A 124 1.50 18.77 7.71
N LEU A 125 1.52 18.64 9.04
CA LEU A 125 2.46 17.78 9.75
C LEU A 125 2.30 16.31 9.34
N PHE A 126 1.07 15.79 9.30
CA PHE A 126 0.80 14.42 8.85
C PHE A 126 1.27 14.18 7.41
N LEU A 127 0.97 15.10 6.50
CA LEU A 127 1.38 15.01 5.09
C LEU A 127 2.91 15.00 4.95
N ILE A 128 3.61 15.86 5.69
CA ILE A 128 5.08 15.91 5.70
C ILE A 128 5.65 14.61 6.25
N ILE A 129 5.09 14.10 7.36
CA ILE A 129 5.54 12.84 7.97
C ILE A 129 5.35 11.67 6.99
N GLU A 130 4.19 11.55 6.35
CA GLU A 130 3.91 10.51 5.35
C GLU A 130 4.85 10.60 4.14
N GLY A 131 5.07 11.81 3.63
CA GLY A 131 6.01 12.05 2.53
C GLY A 131 7.44 11.67 2.90
N VAL A 132 7.91 12.10 4.07
CA VAL A 132 9.26 11.79 4.58
C VAL A 132 9.42 10.28 4.82
N LEU A 133 8.47 9.63 5.46
CA LEU A 133 8.49 8.17 5.67
C LEU A 133 8.49 7.40 4.35
N THR A 134 7.71 7.84 3.37
CA THR A 134 7.68 7.25 2.02
C THR A 134 9.05 7.32 1.37
N VAL A 135 9.71 8.49 1.41
CA VAL A 135 11.03 8.69 0.82
C VAL A 135 12.10 7.89 1.56
N ILE A 136 12.08 7.87 2.89
CA ILE A 136 13.05 7.12 3.71
C ILE A 136 12.92 5.61 3.46
N LEU A 137 11.70 5.06 3.52
CA LEU A 137 11.46 3.64 3.29
C LEU A 137 11.74 3.23 1.84
N GLY A 138 11.35 4.06 0.87
CA GLY A 138 11.66 3.85 -0.54
C GLY A 138 13.16 3.88 -0.83
N TRP A 139 13.90 4.81 -0.21
CA TRP A 139 15.35 4.90 -0.33
C TRP A 139 16.05 3.71 0.33
N PHE A 140 15.62 3.32 1.54
CA PHE A 140 16.14 2.14 2.22
C PHE A 140 15.92 0.87 1.39
N ALA A 141 14.71 0.68 0.86
CA ALA A 141 14.38 -0.45 0.00
C ALA A 141 15.21 -0.47 -1.30
N ARG A 142 15.41 0.69 -1.95
CA ARG A 142 16.25 0.80 -3.17
C ARG A 142 17.74 0.58 -2.87
N ARG A 143 18.25 1.12 -1.78
CA ARG A 143 19.67 1.00 -1.40
C ARG A 143 20.03 -0.43 -1.01
N ALA A 144 19.14 -1.10 -0.27
CA ALA A 144 19.29 -2.52 0.05
C ALA A 144 19.22 -3.42 -1.21
N ALA A 145 18.45 -3.01 -2.23
CA ALA A 145 18.38 -3.75 -3.50
C ALA A 145 19.66 -3.58 -4.32
N ARG A 146 20.16 -2.34 -4.45
CA ARG A 146 21.37 -2.03 -5.22
C ARG A 146 22.63 -2.63 -4.61
N LYS A 147 22.77 -2.62 -3.28
CA LYS A 147 23.96 -3.19 -2.60
C LYS A 147 24.18 -4.67 -2.88
N ARG A 148 23.16 -5.39 -3.36
CA ARG A 148 23.25 -6.83 -3.65
C ARG A 148 23.23 -7.22 -5.13
N VAL A 149 22.97 -6.29 -6.05
CA VAL A 149 23.25 -6.52 -7.48
C VAL A 149 24.75 -6.45 -7.77
N LEU A 150 25.51 -5.82 -6.87
CA LEU A 150 26.96 -5.65 -6.95
C LEU A 150 27.75 -6.70 -6.13
N GLN A 151 27.08 -7.66 -5.48
CA GLN A 151 27.67 -8.81 -4.80
C GLN A 151 27.32 -10.09 -5.55
#